data_AF-A0A353NQP6-F1
#
_entry.id   AF-A0A353NQP6-F1
#
_cell.length_a   1.000
_cell.length_b   1.000
_cell.length_c   1.000
_cell.angle_alpha   90.00
_cell.angle_beta   90.00
_cell.angle_gamma   90.00
#
_symmetry.space_group_name_H-M   'P 1'
#
loop_
_entity.id
_entity.type
_entity.pdbx_description
1 polymer ?
#
loop_
_entity_poly.entity_id
_entity_poly.type
_entity_poly.pdbx_seq_one_letter_code
_entity_poly.pdbx_strand_id
1 'polypeptide(L)' 'SSIGIGSLLADGIGDTIRVSLTGHPSEEIRVGFQILKSLGLKSGGIELISCPTCGRC' A
#
# COMPACT_ATOMS: atom_id res chain seq x y z
N SER A 1 -0.31 -10.89 0.96
CA SER A 1 0.79 -10.47 0.05
C SER A 1 1.48 -9.18 0.48
N SER A 2 0.86 -8.31 1.29
CA SER A 2 1.36 -6.96 1.57
C SER A 2 2.59 -6.88 2.48
N ILE A 3 2.80 -7.83 3.41
CA ILE A 3 3.90 -7.79 4.37
C ILE A 3 5.27 -8.01 3.69
N GLY A 4 5.39 -9.02 2.82
CA GLY A 4 6.67 -9.32 2.15
C GLY A 4 7.12 -8.24 1.18
N ILE A 5 6.18 -7.73 0.37
CA ILE A 5 6.45 -6.65 -0.58
C ILE A 5 6.72 -5.34 0.17
N GLY A 6 5.92 -5.03 1.20
CA GLY A 6 6.05 -3.81 1.98
C GLY A 6 7.37 -3.72 2.74
N SER A 7 7.86 -4.83 3.30
CA SER A 7 9.14 -4.86 4.03
C SER A 7 10.33 -4.57 3.11
N LEU A 8 10.40 -5.23 1.95
CA LEU A 8 11.50 -5.02 1.00
C LEU A 8 11.50 -3.59 0.45
N LEU A 9 10.32 -3.06 0.10
CA LEU A 9 10.22 -1.69 -0.38
C LEU A 9 10.53 -0.65 0.71
N ALA A 10 10.20 -0.94 1.97
CA ALA A 10 10.56 -0.08 3.11
C ALA A 10 12.09 -0.04 3.34
N ASP A 11 12.78 -1.15 3.07
CA ASP A 11 14.25 -1.22 3.07
C ASP A 11 14.88 -0.60 1.80
N GLY A 12 14.06 -0.07 0.87
CA GLY A 12 14.50 0.55 -0.38
C GLY A 12 14.84 -0.46 -1.48
N ILE A 13 14.40 -1.72 -1.36
CA ILE A 13 14.69 -2.80 -2.30
C ILE A 13 13.47 -3.04 -3.20
N GLY A 14 13.61 -2.69 -4.49
CA GLY A 14 12.67 -3.04 -5.55
C GLY A 14 12.22 -1.84 -6.40
N ASP A 15 12.49 -1.90 -7.71
CA ASP A 15 12.11 -0.85 -8.67
C ASP A 15 10.70 -1.01 -9.26
N THR A 16 10.18 -2.25 -9.23
CA THR A 16 8.86 -2.58 -9.77
C THR A 16 8.21 -3.69 -8.95
N ILE A 17 6.88 -3.64 -8.81
CA ILE A 17 6.12 -4.64 -8.07
C ILE A 17 4.94 -5.15 -8.87
N ARG A 18 4.63 -6.43 -8.70
CA ARG A 18 3.39 -7.06 -9.13
C ARG A 18 2.77 -7.77 -7.95
N VAL A 19 1.51 -7.47 -7.66
CA VAL A 19 0.75 -8.15 -6.61
C VAL A 19 -0.02 -9.28 -7.25
N SER A 20 0.17 -10.52 -6.80
CA SER A 20 -0.62 -11.65 -7.27
C SER A 20 -1.81 -11.89 -6.34
N LEU A 21 -3.02 -11.76 -6.88
CA LEU A 21 -4.27 -12.02 -6.17
C LEU A 21 -5.10 -13.05 -6.96
N THR A 22 -5.80 -13.93 -6.24
CA THR A 22 -6.81 -14.79 -6.85
C THR A 22 -8.07 -13.96 -7.07
N GLY A 23 -8.15 -13.23 -8.19
CA GLY A 23 -9.25 -12.31 -8.47
C GLY A 23 -9.09 -11.58 -9.81
N HIS A 24 -9.89 -10.53 -10.00
CA HIS A 24 -9.83 -9.72 -11.22
C HIS A 24 -8.51 -8.92 -11.27
N PRO A 25 -7.81 -8.85 -12.41
CA PRO A 25 -6.50 -8.19 -12.51
C PRO A 25 -6.53 -6.69 -12.15
N SER A 26 -7.70 -6.05 -12.20
CA SER A 26 -7.87 -4.66 -11.75
C SER A 26 -7.56 -4.47 -10.26
N GLU A 27 -7.85 -5.48 -9.43
CA GLU A 27 -7.59 -5.40 -7.98
C GLU A 27 -6.09 -5.51 -7.68
N GLU A 28 -5.34 -6.26 -8.48
CA GLU A 28 -3.86 -6.32 -8.36
C GLU A 28 -3.24 -4.93 -8.53
N ILE A 29 -3.73 -4.18 -9.52
CA ILE A 29 -3.31 -2.81 -9.79
C ILE A 29 -3.68 -1.94 -8.58
N ARG A 30 -4.94 -1.94 -8.16
CA ARG A 30 -5.42 -1.12 -7.04
C ARG A 30 -4.60 -1.34 -5.76
N VAL A 31 -4.34 -2.59 -5.40
CA VAL A 31 -3.58 -2.95 -4.21
C VAL A 31 -2.11 -2.54 -4.34
N GLY A 32 -1.49 -2.74 -5.51
CA GLY A 32 -0.12 -2.28 -5.75
C GLY A 32 0.04 -0.77 -5.56
N PHE A 33 -0.91 0.03 -6.05
CA PHE A 33 -0.93 1.47 -5.81
C PHE A 33 -1.12 1.83 -4.34
N GLN A 34 -1.96 1.10 -3.60
CA GLN A 34 -2.14 1.34 -2.16
C GLN A 34 -0.87 1.05 -1.36
N ILE A 35 -0.14 -0.04 -1.68
CA ILE A 35 1.14 -0.37 -1.01
C ILE A 35 2.16 0.76 -1.22
N LEU A 36 2.32 1.24 -2.45
CA LEU A 36 3.24 2.34 -2.76
C LEU A 36 2.83 3.64 -2.06
N LYS A 37 1.52 3.91 -1.95
CA LYS A 37 1.00 5.09 -1.24
C LYS A 37 1.27 5.01 0.26
N SER A 38 1.05 3.85 0.89
CA SER A 38 1.32 3.63 2.32
C SER A 38 2.80 3.77 2.71
N LEU A 39 3.71 3.53 1.76
CA LEU A 39 5.16 3.73 1.96
C LEU A 39 5.64 5.13 1.56
N GLY A 40 4.74 6.01 1.07
CA GLY A 40 5.11 7.35 0.60
C GLY A 40 5.88 7.38 -0.72
N LEU A 41 6.03 6.23 -1.41
CA LEU A 41 6.73 6.12 -2.69
C LEU A 41 5.90 6.62 -3.88
N LYS A 42 4.59 6.83 -3.68
CA LYS A 42 3.70 7.34 -4.70
C LYS A 42 2.69 8.33 -4.13
N SER A 43 2.75 9.56 -4.63
CA SER A 43 1.88 10.66 -4.23
C SER A 43 0.71 10.81 -5.21
N GLY A 44 -0.53 10.82 -4.70
CA GLY A 44 -1.72 11.01 -5.54
C GLY A 44 -3.05 10.69 -4.86
N GLY A 45 -4.09 11.45 -5.22
CA GLY A 45 -5.44 11.32 -4.68
C GLY A 45 -5.58 11.75 -3.22
N ILE A 46 -6.82 11.87 -2.76
CA ILE A 46 -7.13 12.23 -1.37
C ILE A 46 -6.70 11.09 -0.44
N GLU A 47 -6.05 11.43 0.66
CA GLU A 47 -5.75 10.50 1.75
C GLU A 47 -6.55 10.93 2.98
N LEU A 48 -7.52 10.09 3.36
CA LEU A 48 -8.33 10.32 4.56
C LEU A 48 -7.69 9.57 5.71
N ILE A 49 -7.05 10.31 6.61
CA ILE A 49 -6.40 9.76 7.80
C ILE A 49 -7.33 10.01 8.98
N SER A 50 -7.90 8.94 9.53
CA SER A 50 -8.60 9.00 10.81
C SER A 50 -7.65 8.61 11.93
N CYS A 51 -7.64 9.39 13.01
CA CYS A 51 -7.01 8.96 14.25
C CYS A 51 -7.75 7.71 14.75
N PRO A 52 -7.08 6.58 15.05
CA PRO A 52 -7.71 5.48 15.76
C PRO A 52 -8.10 6.03 17.13
N THR A 53 -9.39 6.31 17.29
CA THR A 53 -9.96 6.98 18.46
C THR A 53 -9.35 6.42 19.74
N CYS A 54 -8.52 7.20 20.42
CA CYS A 54 -8.19 6.91 21.81
C CYS A 54 -9.41 7.32 22.65
N GLY A 55 -9.69 6.67 23.79
CA GLY A 55 -10.88 6.89 24.63
C GLY A 55 -10.98 8.27 25.30
N ARG A 56 -10.35 9.27 24.70
CA ARG A 56 -10.31 10.68 25.06
C ARG A 56 -11.34 11.40 24.18
N CYS A 57 -12.62 11.15 24.47
CA CYS A 57 -13.75 11.92 23.94
C CYS A 57 -13.94 13.20 24.75
#